data_AF-K2CDU8-F1
#
_entry.id   AF-K2CDU8-F1
#
_cell.length_a   1.000
_cell.length_b   1.000
_cell.length_c   1.000
_cell.angle_alpha   90.00
_cell.angle_beta   90.00
_cell.angle_gamma   90.00
#
_symmetry.space_group_name_H-M   'P 1'
#
loop_
_entity.id
_entity.type
_entity.pdbx_description
1 polymer ?
#
loop_
_entity_poly.entity_id
_entity_poly.type
_entity_poly.pdbx_seq_one_letter_code
_entity_poly.pdbx_strand_id
1 'polypeptide(L)'
;MKKLLGMLLSVASINHAIYADDYAAANLTIKMTGAGRDNTYFLCVAGVGCVSIEAANHGKIFPLNPGTVDHIYLINSGNFRRYSQPLPNSCHVNINANQTLTVHGNIVKEANDNVYIDHLKCAVG
;
A
#
# COMPACT_ATOMS: atom_id res chain seq x y z
N MET A 1 -53.22 -9.25 -42.82
CA MET A 1 -53.89 -8.71 -41.61
C MET A 1 -52.81 -8.24 -40.66
N LYS A 2 -52.92 -6.98 -40.20
CA LYS A 2 -52.57 -6.45 -38.86
C LYS A 2 -51.12 -6.70 -38.37
N LYS A 3 -50.28 -5.65 -38.32
CA LYS A 3 -50.01 -4.82 -37.11
C LYS A 3 -49.45 -5.71 -35.98
N LEU A 4 -48.25 -5.55 -35.43
CA LEU A 4 -47.60 -4.38 -34.82
C LEU A 4 -46.09 -4.69 -34.75
N LEU A 5 -45.16 -3.80 -35.09
CA LEU A 5 -44.74 -2.59 -34.36
C LEU A 5 -44.34 -2.88 -32.90
N GLY A 6 -43.04 -2.93 -32.64
CA GLY A 6 -42.48 -3.07 -31.30
C GLY A 6 -40.98 -2.78 -31.27
N MET A 7 -40.57 -1.71 -31.95
CA MET A 7 -39.21 -1.18 -31.94
C MET A 7 -38.94 -0.59 -30.55
N LEU A 8 -38.35 -1.37 -29.65
CA LEU A 8 -37.82 -0.88 -28.38
C LEU A 8 -36.43 -0.28 -28.61
N LEU A 9 -36.41 0.98 -29.05
CA LEU A 9 -35.31 1.90 -28.73
C LEU A 9 -35.33 2.10 -27.21
N SER A 10 -34.52 1.35 -26.49
CA SER A 10 -34.04 1.78 -25.20
C SER A 10 -32.57 2.10 -25.36
N VAL A 11 -32.32 3.41 -25.38
CA VAL A 11 -31.02 4.05 -25.25
C VAL A 11 -30.41 3.52 -23.96
N ALA A 12 -29.68 2.41 -24.04
CA ALA A 12 -28.77 2.02 -22.98
C ALA A 12 -27.65 3.05 -23.03
N SER A 13 -27.86 4.10 -22.25
CA SER A 13 -26.90 5.12 -21.87
C SER A 13 -25.54 4.47 -21.83
N ILE A 14 -24.66 4.99 -22.68
CA ILE A 14 -23.25 4.66 -22.70
C ILE A 14 -22.75 5.12 -21.33
N ASN A 15 -22.85 4.25 -20.34
CA ASN A 15 -22.12 4.37 -19.10
C ASN A 15 -20.67 4.09 -19.46
N HIS A 16 -20.05 5.06 -20.15
CA HIS A 16 -18.66 5.34 -19.91
C HIS A 16 -18.60 5.73 -18.44
N ALA A 17 -18.50 4.72 -17.57
CA ALA A 17 -17.88 4.89 -16.28
C ALA A 17 -16.42 5.23 -16.59
N ILE A 18 -16.20 6.49 -16.96
CA ILE A 18 -14.94 7.17 -16.81
C ILE A 18 -14.76 7.22 -15.30
N TYR A 19 -14.21 6.15 -14.73
CA TYR A 19 -13.61 6.24 -13.43
C TYR A 19 -12.43 7.20 -13.61
N ALA A 20 -12.66 8.45 -13.21
CA ALA A 20 -11.58 9.35 -12.90
C ALA A 20 -10.73 8.67 -11.82
N ASP A 21 -9.49 8.31 -12.16
CA ASP A 21 -8.30 8.59 -11.38
C ASP A 21 -7.05 8.20 -12.19
N ASP A 22 -6.81 8.95 -13.27
CA ASP A 22 -5.47 9.15 -13.84
C ASP A 22 -4.63 10.11 -12.96
N TYR A 23 -4.89 10.17 -11.65
CA TYR A 23 -3.80 10.53 -10.74
C TYR A 23 -2.85 9.36 -10.79
N ALA A 24 -1.81 9.50 -11.60
CA ALA A 24 -0.74 8.54 -11.72
C ALA A 24 -0.19 8.24 -10.31
N ALA A 25 -0.75 7.21 -9.67
CA ALA A 25 -0.46 6.88 -8.30
C ALA A 25 0.96 6.32 -8.22
N ALA A 26 1.62 6.57 -7.11
CA ALA A 26 2.77 5.75 -6.75
C ALA A 26 2.27 4.39 -6.24
N ASN A 27 3.15 3.40 -6.21
CA ASN A 27 2.85 2.07 -5.70
C ASN A 27 3.71 1.76 -4.48
N LEU A 28 3.16 1.05 -3.50
CA LEU A 28 3.89 0.44 -2.39
C LEU A 28 4.00 -1.06 -2.59
N THR A 29 5.22 -1.55 -2.51
CA THR A 29 5.50 -2.98 -2.31
C THR A 29 6.25 -3.15 -1.00
N ILE A 30 5.87 -4.16 -0.22
CA ILE A 30 6.56 -4.51 1.01
C ILE A 30 7.11 -5.91 0.88
N LYS A 31 8.38 -6.08 1.24
CA LYS A 31 9.06 -7.38 1.25
C LYS A 31 9.68 -7.56 2.63
N MET A 32 8.88 -8.12 3.55
CA MET A 32 9.29 -8.34 4.93
C MET A 32 9.48 -9.82 5.21
N THR A 33 10.49 -10.15 5.99
CA THR A 33 10.67 -11.47 6.59
C THR A 33 10.45 -11.41 8.10
N GLY A 34 10.49 -12.56 8.78
CA GLY A 34 10.48 -12.62 10.25
C GLY A 34 9.09 -12.80 10.86
N ALA A 35 8.93 -12.34 12.10
CA ALA A 35 7.78 -12.63 12.98
C ALA A 35 6.51 -11.81 12.67
N GLY A 36 6.41 -11.25 11.46
CA GLY A 36 5.26 -10.43 11.01
C GLY A 36 4.25 -11.18 10.13
N ARG A 37 4.17 -12.51 10.23
CA ARG A 37 3.28 -13.36 9.40
C ARG A 37 1.85 -13.44 9.92
N ASP A 38 1.61 -12.98 11.13
CA ASP A 38 0.29 -12.77 11.69
C ASP A 38 -0.10 -11.31 11.41
N ASN A 39 -1.32 -11.07 10.89
CA ASN A 39 -1.90 -9.74 10.58
C ASN A 39 -1.98 -8.75 11.78
N THR A 40 -1.23 -9.01 12.83
CA THR A 40 -0.99 -8.20 14.01
C THR A 40 -0.27 -6.90 13.66
N TYR A 41 0.65 -6.89 12.69
CA TYR A 41 1.42 -5.69 12.35
C TYR A 41 1.05 -5.11 10.98
N PHE A 42 0.99 -3.78 10.94
CA PHE A 42 0.82 -2.99 9.72
C PHE A 42 2.04 -2.11 9.54
N LEU A 43 2.59 -2.06 8.34
CA LEU A 43 3.63 -1.10 8.00
C LEU A 43 2.97 0.17 7.47
N CYS A 44 3.33 1.29 8.05
CA CYS A 44 2.86 2.60 7.67
C CYS A 44 4.01 3.45 7.15
N VAL A 45 3.75 4.18 6.07
CA VAL A 45 4.60 5.22 5.51
C VAL A 45 3.86 6.54 5.70
N ALA A 46 4.45 7.49 6.43
CA ALA A 46 3.81 8.76 6.74
C ALA A 46 3.56 9.58 5.46
N GLY A 47 2.39 10.23 5.38
CA GLY A 47 1.96 10.96 4.18
C GLY A 47 1.51 10.06 3.02
N VAL A 48 1.60 8.75 3.18
CA VAL A 48 1.50 7.78 2.10
C VAL A 48 0.41 6.74 2.39
N GLY A 49 0.50 5.98 3.49
CA GLY A 49 -0.53 5.00 3.88
C GLY A 49 -0.02 3.85 4.74
N CYS A 50 -0.92 2.96 5.15
CA CYS A 50 -0.62 1.76 5.95
C CYS A 50 -1.12 0.49 5.26
N VAL A 51 -0.38 -0.60 5.36
CA VAL A 51 -0.74 -1.87 4.75
C VAL A 51 -0.38 -3.04 5.67
N SER A 52 -1.15 -4.13 5.60
CA SER A 52 -0.84 -5.32 6.38
C SER A 52 0.32 -6.08 5.75
N ILE A 53 1.20 -6.63 6.60
CA ILE A 53 2.37 -7.39 6.14
C ILE A 53 1.95 -8.67 5.43
N GLU A 54 0.89 -9.34 5.90
CA GLU A 54 0.38 -10.55 5.26
C GLU A 54 -0.08 -10.30 3.81
N ALA A 55 -0.86 -9.23 3.59
CA ALA A 55 -1.34 -8.90 2.26
C ALA A 55 -0.17 -8.57 1.32
N ALA A 56 0.87 -7.90 1.83
CA ALA A 56 2.09 -7.66 1.08
C ALA A 56 2.88 -8.94 0.78
N ASN A 57 2.97 -9.87 1.73
CA ASN A 57 3.63 -11.17 1.52
C ASN A 57 2.97 -11.99 0.41
N HIS A 58 1.68 -11.76 0.16
CA HIS A 58 0.92 -12.37 -0.94
C HIS A 58 1.09 -11.62 -2.28
N GLY A 59 2.06 -10.71 -2.36
CA GLY A 59 2.39 -9.97 -3.58
C GLY A 59 1.39 -8.84 -3.90
N LYS A 60 0.56 -8.43 -2.95
CA LYS A 60 -0.35 -7.30 -3.16
C LYS A 60 0.45 -6.00 -3.29
N ILE A 61 0.18 -5.28 -4.36
CA ILE A 61 0.67 -3.92 -4.59
C ILE A 61 -0.41 -2.95 -4.10
N PHE A 62 0.00 -1.87 -3.43
CA PHE A 62 -0.93 -0.91 -2.86
C PHE A 62 -0.75 0.47 -3.50
N PRO A 63 -1.84 1.13 -3.93
CA PRO A 63 -1.76 2.48 -4.47
C PRO A 63 -1.41 3.48 -3.36
N LEU A 64 -0.62 4.48 -3.70
CA LEU A 64 -0.14 5.54 -2.83
C LEU A 64 -0.20 6.90 -3.54
N ASN A 65 -0.26 7.97 -2.74
CA ASN A 65 0.01 9.31 -3.26
C ASN A 65 1.53 9.49 -3.48
N PRO A 66 1.96 10.06 -4.63
CA PRO A 66 3.34 10.48 -4.84
C PRO A 66 3.82 11.48 -3.77
N GLY A 67 5.12 11.45 -3.44
CA GLY A 67 5.70 12.34 -2.43
C GLY A 67 6.99 11.81 -1.81
N THR A 68 7.40 12.47 -0.71
CA THR A 68 8.58 12.10 0.06
C THR A 68 8.24 11.12 1.17
N VAL A 69 9.20 10.24 1.47
CA VAL A 69 9.12 9.31 2.60
C VAL A 69 9.87 9.88 3.78
N ASP A 70 9.12 10.42 4.75
CA ASP A 70 9.72 11.05 5.93
C ASP A 70 9.75 10.12 7.14
N HIS A 71 8.79 9.19 7.24
CA HIS A 71 8.73 8.22 8.33
C HIS A 71 8.14 6.87 7.86
N ILE A 72 8.74 5.78 8.36
CA ILE A 72 8.19 4.43 8.26
C ILE A 72 8.09 3.88 9.69
N TYR A 73 6.95 3.29 10.03
CA TYR A 73 6.71 2.72 11.35
C TYR A 73 5.77 1.52 11.28
N LEU A 74 5.86 0.65 12.28
CA LEU A 74 4.92 -0.45 12.48
C LEU A 74 3.80 0.01 13.44
N ILE A 75 2.58 -0.45 13.19
CA ILE A 75 1.48 -0.39 14.15
C ILE A 75 1.06 -1.81 14.47
N ASN A 76 0.90 -2.12 15.76
CA ASN A 76 0.25 -3.35 16.20
C ASN A 76 -1.27 -3.13 16.28
N SER A 77 -2.05 -3.91 15.56
CA SER A 77 -3.52 -3.80 15.47
C SER A 77 -4.25 -4.26 16.73
N GLY A 78 -3.61 -5.07 17.58
CA GLY A 78 -4.20 -5.56 18.83
C GLY A 78 -4.16 -4.54 19.98
N ASN A 79 -3.15 -3.67 20.00
CA ASN A 79 -2.96 -2.67 21.06
C ASN A 79 -2.75 -1.23 20.57
N PHE A 80 -2.80 -1.01 19.25
CA PHE A 80 -2.56 0.26 18.57
C PHE A 80 -1.22 0.93 18.89
N ARG A 81 -0.26 0.18 19.44
CA ARG A 81 1.08 0.71 19.74
C ARG A 81 1.83 0.94 18.43
N ARG A 82 2.42 2.13 18.33
CA ARG A 82 3.31 2.52 17.24
C ARG A 82 4.75 2.18 17.62
N TYR A 83 5.47 1.59 16.66
CA TYR A 83 6.89 1.29 16.74
C TYR A 83 7.60 2.04 15.62
N SER A 84 8.32 3.09 15.98
CA SER A 84 9.05 3.94 15.05
C SER A 84 10.54 3.72 15.22
N GLN A 85 11.27 3.80 14.11
CA GLN A 85 12.73 3.74 14.07
C GLN A 85 13.26 4.78 13.09
N PRO A 86 14.54 5.19 13.22
CA PRO A 86 15.17 6.08 12.25
C PRO A 86 15.14 5.48 10.84
N LEU A 87 14.92 6.33 9.84
CA LEU A 87 14.99 5.92 8.45
C LEU A 87 16.44 5.83 7.96
N PRO A 88 16.80 4.77 7.22
CA PRO A 88 18.06 4.71 6.51
C PRO A 88 18.07 5.70 5.33
N ASN A 89 19.26 6.10 4.87
CA ASN A 89 19.41 7.00 3.72
C ASN A 89 18.71 6.52 2.45
N SER A 90 18.58 5.20 2.26
CA SER A 90 17.88 4.64 1.10
C SER A 90 16.39 4.96 1.06
N CYS A 91 15.79 5.37 2.18
CA CYS A 91 14.38 5.74 2.28
C CYS A 91 14.13 7.24 2.17
N HIS A 92 15.16 8.10 2.16
CA HIS A 92 15.00 9.54 1.91
C HIS A 92 14.89 9.82 0.41
N VAL A 93 13.80 9.36 -0.19
CA VAL A 93 13.55 9.41 -1.63
C VAL A 93 12.23 10.13 -1.92
N ASN A 94 12.20 10.83 -3.06
CA ASN A 94 10.96 11.34 -3.64
C ASN A 94 10.43 10.31 -4.65
N ILE A 95 9.18 9.92 -4.50
CA ILE A 95 8.52 8.92 -5.35
C ILE A 95 7.54 9.65 -6.25
N ASN A 96 7.76 9.54 -7.56
CA ASN A 96 6.88 10.14 -8.54
C ASN A 96 5.70 9.20 -8.88
N ALA A 97 4.75 9.80 -9.59
CA ALA A 97 3.71 9.10 -10.31
C ALA A 97 4.23 7.86 -11.06
N ASN A 98 3.47 6.75 -11.01
CA ASN A 98 3.75 5.48 -11.67
C ASN A 98 5.04 4.76 -11.22
N GLN A 99 5.72 5.25 -10.18
CA GLN A 99 6.86 4.56 -9.58
C GLN A 99 6.43 3.66 -8.43
N THR A 100 7.22 2.64 -8.15
CA THR A 100 7.01 1.73 -7.03
C THR A 100 8.08 1.95 -5.96
N LEU A 101 7.65 2.37 -4.77
CA LEU A 101 8.46 2.26 -3.56
C LEU A 101 8.40 0.81 -3.08
N THR A 102 9.56 0.16 -3.02
CA THR A 102 9.69 -1.14 -2.38
C THR A 102 10.40 -0.98 -1.03
N VAL A 103 9.73 -1.36 0.06
CA VAL A 103 10.31 -1.37 1.41
C VAL A 103 10.68 -2.81 1.80
N HIS A 104 11.92 -3.01 2.21
CA HIS A 104 12.47 -4.31 2.57
C HIS A 104 13.01 -4.31 4.00
N GLY A 105 12.94 -5.46 4.67
CA GLY A 105 13.56 -5.66 5.97
C GLY A 105 13.12 -6.96 6.63
N ASN A 106 13.54 -7.15 7.87
CA ASN A 106 13.15 -8.28 8.69
C ASN A 106 12.49 -7.79 9.98
N ILE A 107 11.26 -8.19 10.23
CA ILE A 107 10.54 -7.78 11.45
C ILE A 107 11.03 -8.63 12.61
N VAL A 108 11.57 -7.95 13.62
CA VAL A 108 12.07 -8.54 14.86
C VAL A 108 11.14 -8.15 16.00
N LYS A 109 10.72 -9.16 16.77
CA LYS A 109 10.03 -8.99 18.05
C LYS A 109 10.92 -9.52 19.16
N GLU A 110 11.32 -8.64 20.07
CA GLU A 110 12.12 -9.00 21.24
C GLU A 110 11.23 -9.30 22.47
N ALA A 111 11.85 -9.83 23.52
CA ALA A 111 11.17 -10.28 24.74
C ALA A 111 10.40 -9.19 25.50
N ASN A 112 10.71 -7.90 25.29
CA ASN A 112 10.10 -6.76 25.99
C ASN A 112 9.00 -6.06 25.17
N ASP A 113 8.37 -6.76 24.24
CA ASP A 113 7.49 -6.18 23.22
C ASP A 113 8.14 -5.04 22.44
N ASN A 114 9.47 -5.03 22.36
CA ASN A 114 10.19 -4.16 21.45
C ASN A 114 10.10 -4.77 20.05
N VAL A 115 9.58 -4.00 19.10
CA VAL A 115 9.36 -4.44 17.74
C VAL A 115 10.01 -3.44 16.81
N TYR A 116 10.80 -3.93 15.87
CA TYR A 116 11.48 -3.09 14.89
C TYR A 116 11.72 -3.86 13.59
N ILE A 117 12.13 -3.13 12.56
CA ILE A 117 12.50 -3.65 11.25
C ILE A 117 14.02 -3.64 11.16
N ASP A 118 14.61 -4.81 11.32
CA ASP A 118 16.01 -5.04 11.09
C ASP A 118 16.34 -4.95 9.59
N HIS A 119 17.52 -4.41 9.26
CA HIS A 119 17.97 -4.19 7.88
C HIS A 119 16.97 -3.44 6.98
N LEU A 120 16.20 -2.49 7.54
CA LEU A 120 15.27 -1.65 6.78
C LEU A 120 16.00 -0.98 5.59
N LYS A 121 15.41 -1.09 4.39
CA LYS A 121 15.88 -0.42 3.17
C LYS A 121 14.70 -0.10 2.25
N CYS A 122 14.83 0.97 1.48
CA CYS A 122 13.89 1.31 0.42
C CYS A 122 14.57 1.28 -0.95
N ALA A 123 13.78 1.01 -2.00
CA ALA A 123 14.18 1.09 -3.40
C ALA A 123 13.02 1.68 -4.22
N VAL A 124 13.34 2.49 -5.22
CA VAL A 124 12.35 3.06 -6.16
C VAL A 124 12.63 2.47 -7.54
N GLY A 125 11.59 1.97 -8.21
CA GLY A 125 11.67 1.38 -9.55
C GLY A 125 10.38 1.52 -10.33
#